data_AF-A0AAD7U8T4-F1
#
_entry.id   AF-A0AAD7U8T4-F1
#
_cell.length_a   1.000
_cell.length_b   1.000
_cell.length_c   1.000
_cell.angle_alpha   90.00
_cell.angle_beta   90.00
_cell.angle_gamma   90.00
#
_symmetry.space_group_name_H-M   'P 1'
#
loop_
_entity.id
_entity.type
_entity.pdbx_description
1 polymer ?
#
loop_
_entity_poly.entity_id
_entity_poly.type
_entity_poly.pdbx_seq_one_letter_code
_entity_poly.pdbx_strand_id
1 'polypeptide(L)'
;MSTLSAARADNFYYPGEWDPSVESLKKVRRHKGRNQYETRGVIRLEIPFHCWCAACGRHIAKGTRFNAKKERAGKYHTTSIWRFAFGCSCGERLGLRTDPRGRDYACEDSLRRRLGKCGDEFEEVGDALSRGEDDVGANRLARRSFRAKRKAEDALEAEAKRLGLAVELLPSACP
;
A
#
# COMPACT_ATOMS: atom_id res chain seq x y z
N MET A 1 31.99 23.48 7.44
CA MET A 1 32.35 22.34 6.56
C MET A 1 32.38 21.08 7.42
N SER A 2 31.25 20.41 7.63
CA SER A 2 31.19 19.11 8.28
C SER A 2 31.75 18.06 7.32
N THR A 3 32.94 17.53 7.62
CA THR A 3 33.64 16.59 6.75
C THR A 3 32.87 15.27 6.67
N LEU A 4 32.79 14.70 5.47
CA LEU A 4 32.21 13.39 5.16
C LEU A 4 32.78 12.22 6.00
N SER A 5 33.88 12.44 6.72
CA SER A 5 34.50 11.53 7.69
C SER A 5 33.65 11.24 8.93
N ALA A 6 32.64 12.06 9.26
CA ALA A 6 31.70 11.73 10.35
C ALA A 6 30.65 10.70 9.91
N ALA A 7 30.36 10.63 8.60
CA ALA A 7 29.37 9.71 8.04
C ALA A 7 29.99 8.35 7.67
N ARG A 8 31.27 8.32 7.28
CA ARG A 8 32.07 7.10 7.12
C ARG A 8 32.87 6.89 8.39
N ALA A 9 32.40 5.97 9.22
CA ALA A 9 33.02 5.65 10.51
C ALA A 9 34.38 4.94 10.31
N ASP A 10 35.38 5.68 9.85
CA ASP A 10 36.70 5.12 9.52
C ASP A 10 37.57 4.96 10.79
N ASN A 11 37.16 5.56 11.90
CA ASN A 11 37.88 5.54 13.18
C ASN A 11 37.13 4.71 14.24
N PHE A 12 37.03 3.40 14.04
CA PHE A 12 36.57 2.50 15.11
C PHE A 12 37.74 2.19 16.05
N TYR A 13 37.54 2.40 17.36
CA TYR A 13 38.52 1.99 18.37
C TYR A 13 38.59 0.46 18.50
N TYR A 14 39.72 -0.14 18.16
CA TYR A 14 39.97 -1.56 18.38
C TYR A 14 40.78 -1.72 19.69
N PRO A 15 40.36 -2.59 20.62
CA PRO A 15 41.15 -2.86 21.81
C PRO A 15 42.48 -3.49 21.42
N GLY A 16 43.57 -3.16 22.13
CA GLY A 16 44.92 -3.62 21.79
C GLY A 16 45.13 -5.13 21.89
N GLU A 17 44.31 -5.82 22.69
CA GLU A 17 44.33 -7.28 22.85
C GLU A 17 43.48 -8.04 21.80
N TRP A 18 42.81 -7.32 20.89
CA TRP A 18 41.88 -7.94 19.93
C TRP A 18 42.58 -8.31 18.61
N ASP A 19 42.65 -9.62 18.35
CA ASP A 19 43.11 -10.19 17.09
C ASP A 19 41.94 -10.58 16.15
N PRO A 20 41.87 -10.04 14.91
CA PRO A 20 40.78 -10.31 13.97
C PRO A 20 40.65 -11.78 13.53
N SER A 21 41.77 -12.53 13.55
CA SER A 21 41.83 -13.93 13.13
C SER A 21 41.32 -14.90 14.19
N VAL A 22 41.38 -14.51 15.46
CA VAL A 22 41.08 -15.38 16.61
C VAL A 22 39.64 -15.19 17.07
N GLU A 23 39.17 -13.93 17.12
CA GLU A 23 37.85 -13.63 17.66
C GLU A 23 37.15 -12.47 16.96
N SER A 24 35.82 -12.54 16.81
CA SER A 24 35.04 -11.44 16.23
C SER A 24 34.93 -10.26 17.21
N LEU A 25 35.07 -9.03 16.70
CA LEU A 25 35.00 -7.78 17.48
C LEU A 25 33.72 -7.64 18.33
N LYS A 26 32.61 -8.24 17.88
CA LYS A 26 31.32 -8.25 18.59
C LYS A 26 31.41 -8.97 19.94
N LYS A 27 32.23 -10.02 20.04
CA LYS A 27 32.41 -10.82 21.25
C LYS A 27 33.24 -10.07 22.29
N VAL A 28 34.34 -9.43 21.86
CA VAL A 28 35.20 -8.60 22.73
C VAL A 28 34.47 -7.35 23.23
N ARG A 29 33.79 -6.61 22.34
CA ARG A 29 33.09 -5.38 22.74
C ARG A 29 31.83 -5.60 23.60
N ARG A 30 31.39 -6.85 23.78
CA ARG A 30 30.15 -7.22 24.52
C ARG A 30 28.92 -6.36 24.18
N HIS A 31 28.86 -5.79 22.98
CA HIS A 31 27.73 -4.96 22.60
C HIS A 31 26.49 -5.84 22.45
N LYS A 32 25.57 -5.75 23.42
CA LYS A 32 24.18 -6.27 23.33
C LYS A 32 23.32 -5.42 22.38
N GLY A 33 23.91 -4.85 21.34
CA GLY A 33 23.20 -4.15 20.28
C GLY A 33 22.49 -5.18 19.40
N ARG A 34 21.50 -5.88 19.94
CA ARG A 34 20.56 -6.61 19.08
C ARG A 34 19.90 -5.53 18.23
N ASN A 35 20.01 -5.66 16.92
CA ASN A 35 19.26 -4.83 15.99
C ASN A 35 17.78 -4.90 16.43
N GLN A 36 17.18 -3.73 16.64
CA GLN A 36 15.76 -3.63 17.02
C GLN A 36 14.86 -4.39 16.03
N TYR A 37 15.33 -4.52 14.79
CA TYR A 37 14.71 -5.29 13.73
C TYR A 37 14.65 -6.80 13.99
N GLU A 38 15.71 -7.47 14.49
CA GLU A 38 15.60 -8.91 14.82
C GLU A 38 14.87 -9.14 16.14
N THR A 39 14.96 -8.20 17.09
CA THR A 39 14.36 -8.38 18.42
C THR A 39 12.89 -8.03 18.49
N ARG A 40 12.46 -6.96 17.82
CA ARG A 40 11.06 -6.50 17.85
C ARG A 40 10.32 -6.73 16.53
N GLY A 41 11.04 -6.92 15.42
CA GLY A 41 10.42 -7.14 14.11
C GLY A 41 9.60 -5.95 13.62
N VAL A 42 9.83 -4.74 14.13
CA VAL A 42 9.06 -3.55 13.74
C VAL A 42 9.71 -2.92 12.51
N ILE A 43 8.91 -2.75 11.46
CA ILE A 43 9.31 -2.08 10.21
C ILE A 43 8.39 -0.91 9.92
N ARG A 44 8.88 0.07 9.16
CA ARG A 44 8.05 1.15 8.64
C ARG A 44 7.63 0.78 7.23
N LEU A 45 6.34 0.62 7.00
CA LEU A 45 5.75 0.18 5.73
C LEU A 45 4.76 1.22 5.21
N GLU A 46 4.74 1.38 3.89
CA GLU A 46 3.75 2.19 3.17
C GLU A 46 2.67 1.27 2.59
N ILE A 47 1.40 1.64 2.71
CA ILE A 47 0.30 0.81 2.21
C ILE A 47 0.25 0.86 0.67
N PRO A 48 0.24 -0.29 -0.03
CA PRO A 48 0.36 -0.33 -1.50
C PRO A 48 -0.94 0.02 -2.25
N PHE A 49 -2.11 -0.07 -1.61
CA PHE A 49 -3.42 0.19 -2.24
C PHE A 49 -4.40 0.86 -1.28
N HIS A 50 -5.46 1.45 -1.82
CA HIS A 50 -6.54 1.99 -1.01
C HIS A 50 -7.30 0.88 -0.28
N CYS A 51 -7.45 1.01 1.03
CA CYS A 51 -8.11 0.03 1.88
C CYS A 51 -8.99 0.69 2.94
N TRP A 52 -9.90 -0.10 3.52
CA TRP A 52 -10.83 0.34 4.56
C TRP A 52 -10.71 -0.57 5.77
N CYS A 53 -10.77 0.03 6.96
CA CYS A 53 -10.90 -0.72 8.19
C CYS A 53 -12.36 -1.15 8.38
N ALA A 54 -12.62 -2.44 8.55
CA ALA A 54 -13.95 -3.00 8.74
C ALA A 54 -14.58 -2.60 10.09
N ALA A 55 -13.75 -2.31 11.11
CA ALA A 55 -14.23 -1.95 12.45
C ALA A 55 -14.74 -0.50 12.53
N CYS A 56 -14.03 0.46 11.92
CA CYS A 56 -14.35 1.89 12.03
C CYS A 56 -14.76 2.55 10.69
N GLY A 57 -14.74 1.80 9.58
CA GLY A 57 -15.06 2.33 8.24
C GLY A 57 -14.06 3.34 7.68
N ARG A 58 -12.95 3.61 8.38
CA ARG A 58 -11.95 4.60 7.96
C ARG A 58 -11.24 4.15 6.68
N HIS A 59 -11.11 5.06 5.73
CA HIS A 59 -10.29 4.92 4.54
C HIS A 59 -8.81 5.15 4.83
N ILE A 60 -7.97 4.27 4.31
CA ILE A 60 -6.52 4.36 4.33
C ILE A 60 -6.07 4.54 2.88
N ALA A 61 -5.47 5.70 2.61
CA ALA A 61 -4.96 6.02 1.30
C ALA A 61 -3.69 5.22 1.00
N LYS A 62 -3.47 4.92 -0.29
CA LYS A 62 -2.19 4.43 -0.80
C LYS A 62 -1.05 5.36 -0.36
N GLY A 63 0.09 4.80 0.04
CA GLY A 63 1.25 5.55 0.51
C GLY A 63 1.21 5.95 1.99
N THR A 64 0.15 5.65 2.74
CA THR A 64 0.10 5.92 4.17
C THR A 64 1.15 5.10 4.92
N ARG A 65 1.93 5.74 5.80
CA ARG A 65 3.06 5.12 6.52
C ARG A 65 2.61 4.58 7.89
N PHE A 66 2.91 3.32 8.17
CA PHE A 66 2.67 2.68 9.45
C PHE A 66 3.92 2.03 10.03
N ASN A 67 3.98 1.96 11.36
CA ASN A 67 4.87 1.04 12.05
C ASN A 67 4.15 -0.32 12.13
N ALA A 68 4.69 -1.33 11.45
CA ALA A 68 4.11 -2.66 11.35
C ALA A 68 5.03 -3.70 11.98
N LYS A 69 4.46 -4.70 12.63
CA LYS A 69 5.18 -5.88 13.10
C LYS A 69 5.24 -6.91 11.97
N LYS A 70 6.46 -7.30 11.60
CA LYS A 70 6.75 -8.29 10.57
C LYS A 70 6.84 -9.68 11.21
N GLU A 71 5.98 -10.58 10.78
CA GLU A 71 5.93 -11.97 11.22
C GLU A 71 6.03 -12.91 10.02
N ARG A 72 6.70 -14.06 10.21
CA ARG A 72 6.82 -15.07 9.16
C ARG A 72 5.61 -15.99 9.23
N ALA A 73 4.71 -15.90 8.26
CA ALA A 73 3.49 -16.70 8.23
C ALA A 73 3.67 -18.05 7.48
N GLY A 74 4.59 -18.11 6.51
CA GLY A 74 4.81 -19.34 5.75
C GLY A 74 5.90 -19.23 4.68
N LYS A 75 5.87 -20.13 3.71
CA LYS A 75 6.73 -20.10 2.52
C LYS A 75 5.94 -20.47 1.27
N TYR A 76 6.27 -19.84 0.16
CA TYR A 76 5.84 -20.19 -1.20
C TYR A 76 7.08 -20.67 -1.98
N HIS A 77 7.21 -21.98 -2.16
CA HIS A 77 8.45 -22.63 -2.61
C HIS A 77 9.66 -22.19 -1.76
N THR A 78 10.59 -21.43 -2.33
CA THR A 78 11.79 -20.89 -1.66
C THR A 78 11.56 -19.53 -1.00
N THR A 79 10.55 -18.77 -1.45
CA THR A 79 10.26 -17.41 -0.98
C THR A 79 9.46 -17.44 0.32
N SER A 80 9.84 -16.66 1.32
CA SER A 80 9.08 -16.60 2.58
C SER A 80 7.88 -15.66 2.46
N ILE A 81 6.73 -16.10 2.96
CA ILE A 81 5.52 -15.28 3.06
C ILE A 81 5.56 -14.52 4.37
N TRP A 82 5.42 -13.20 4.28
CA TRP A 82 5.42 -12.29 5.42
C TRP A 82 4.01 -11.81 5.71
N ARG A 83 3.70 -11.71 7.01
CA ARG A 83 2.51 -11.05 7.55
C ARG A 83 2.94 -9.77 8.27
N PHE A 84 2.23 -8.69 8.00
CA PHE A 84 2.45 -7.38 8.58
C PHE A 84 1.22 -7.00 9.38
N ALA A 85 1.39 -6.88 10.71
CA ALA A 85 0.35 -6.42 11.61
C ALA A 85 0.59 -4.96 11.98
N PHE A 86 -0.39 -4.09 11.72
CA PHE A 86 -0.33 -2.67 12.07
C PHE A 86 -1.64 -2.21 12.71
N GLY A 87 -1.58 -1.15 13.51
CA GLY A 87 -2.74 -0.64 14.22
C GLY A 87 -3.49 0.41 13.41
N CYS A 88 -4.82 0.38 13.47
CA CYS A 88 -5.66 1.51 13.11
C CYS A 88 -5.82 2.46 14.31
N SER A 89 -6.25 3.70 14.04
CA SER A 89 -6.56 4.69 15.07
C SER A 89 -7.68 4.26 16.04
N CYS A 90 -8.49 3.25 15.68
CA CYS A 90 -9.51 2.68 16.55
C CYS A 90 -8.96 1.64 17.54
N GLY A 91 -7.67 1.30 17.50
CA GLY A 91 -7.05 0.28 18.34
C GLY A 91 -7.10 -1.14 17.77
N GLU A 92 -7.89 -1.36 16.71
CA GLU A 92 -7.96 -2.65 16.01
C GLU A 92 -6.68 -2.95 15.23
N ARG A 93 -6.29 -4.23 15.16
CA ARG A 93 -5.13 -4.68 14.38
C ARG A 93 -5.57 -5.05 12.96
N LEU A 94 -4.84 -4.51 11.99
CA LEU A 94 -4.99 -4.75 10.56
C LEU A 94 -3.84 -5.63 10.08
N GLY A 95 -4.16 -6.57 9.20
CA GLY A 95 -3.21 -7.53 8.64
C GLY A 95 -3.00 -7.34 7.14
N LEU A 96 -1.75 -7.42 6.71
CA LEU A 96 -1.37 -7.56 5.31
C LEU A 96 -0.47 -8.79 5.14
N ARG A 97 -0.71 -9.58 4.10
CA ARG A 97 0.09 -10.74 3.76
C ARG A 97 0.65 -10.64 2.35
N THR A 98 1.90 -11.02 2.17
CA THR A 98 2.52 -11.07 0.84
C THR A 98 2.02 -12.28 0.06
N ASP A 99 1.59 -12.11 -1.19
CA ASP A 99 1.25 -13.19 -2.11
C ASP A 99 2.20 -13.22 -3.32
N PRO A 100 3.25 -14.07 -3.28
CA PRO A 100 4.24 -14.15 -4.35
C PRO A 100 3.67 -14.56 -5.71
N ARG A 101 2.58 -15.35 -5.73
CA ARG A 101 1.92 -15.78 -6.97
C ARG A 101 1.24 -14.63 -7.69
N GLY A 102 0.56 -13.76 -6.95
CA GLY A 102 -0.17 -12.60 -7.48
C GLY A 102 0.69 -11.34 -7.62
N ARG A 103 1.95 -11.37 -7.15
CA ARG A 103 2.84 -10.19 -7.02
C ARG A 103 2.19 -9.05 -6.23
N ASP A 104 1.31 -9.40 -5.31
CA ASP A 104 0.41 -8.49 -4.62
C ASP A 104 0.40 -8.77 -3.11
N TYR A 105 -0.37 -7.98 -2.37
CA TYR A 105 -0.65 -8.23 -0.97
C TYR A 105 -2.13 -8.59 -0.77
N ALA A 106 -2.37 -9.63 0.01
CA ALA A 106 -3.70 -9.99 0.50
C ALA A 106 -4.00 -9.24 1.79
N CYS A 107 -5.22 -8.71 1.89
CA CYS A 107 -5.75 -8.17 3.14
C CYS A 107 -6.17 -9.32 4.06
N GLU A 108 -5.72 -9.29 5.31
CA GLU A 108 -6.17 -10.19 6.37
C GLU A 108 -6.85 -9.40 7.49
N ASP A 109 -7.46 -10.11 8.44
CA ASP A 109 -8.12 -9.58 9.63
C ASP A 109 -9.27 -8.60 9.27
N SER A 110 -9.26 -7.41 9.87
CA SER A 110 -10.28 -6.39 9.72
C SER A 110 -10.01 -5.43 8.54
N LEU A 111 -9.12 -5.79 7.62
CA LEU A 111 -8.80 -4.96 6.46
C LEU A 111 -9.59 -5.39 5.22
N ARG A 112 -10.30 -4.46 4.60
CA ARG A 112 -11.03 -4.70 3.34
C ARG A 112 -10.42 -3.88 2.21
N ARG A 113 -10.12 -4.53 1.09
CA ARG A 113 -9.78 -3.87 -0.18
C ARG A 113 -11.07 -3.67 -0.97
N ARG A 114 -11.31 -2.49 -1.52
CA ARG A 114 -12.37 -2.32 -2.52
C ARG A 114 -11.91 -3.02 -3.79
N LEU A 115 -12.55 -4.13 -4.13
CA LEU A 115 -12.44 -4.77 -5.44
C LEU A 115 -13.26 -3.92 -6.42
N GLY A 116 -12.68 -2.82 -6.90
CA GLY A 116 -13.32 -2.01 -7.93
C GLY A 116 -13.13 -2.68 -9.28
N LYS A 117 -14.19 -3.29 -9.84
CA LYS A 117 -14.29 -3.49 -11.30
C LYS A 117 -14.78 -2.23 -12.04
N CYS A 118 -15.00 -1.12 -11.33
CA CYS A 118 -15.52 0.12 -11.89
C CYS A 118 -14.77 1.37 -11.39
N GLY A 119 -13.51 1.25 -10.95
CA GLY A 119 -12.79 2.31 -10.23
C GLY A 119 -11.43 2.71 -10.79
N ASP A 120 -10.85 1.93 -11.71
CA ASP A 120 -9.51 2.21 -12.27
C ASP A 120 -9.47 3.52 -13.07
N GLU A 121 -10.61 3.96 -13.63
CA GLU A 121 -10.74 5.23 -14.35
C GLU A 121 -10.39 6.45 -13.46
N PHE A 122 -10.60 6.39 -12.13
CA PHE A 122 -10.33 7.54 -11.24
C PHE A 122 -8.88 7.60 -10.75
N GLU A 123 -8.20 6.46 -10.60
CA GLU A 123 -6.78 6.44 -10.23
C GLU A 123 -5.87 6.89 -11.39
N GLU A 124 -6.17 6.46 -12.63
CA GLU A 124 -5.46 6.95 -13.82
C GLU A 124 -5.62 8.45 -14.01
N VAL A 125 -6.83 8.99 -13.81
CA VAL A 125 -7.09 10.43 -13.97
C VAL A 125 -6.40 11.24 -12.87
N GLY A 126 -6.29 10.72 -11.64
CA GLY A 126 -5.57 11.38 -10.55
C GLY A 126 -4.04 11.40 -10.73
N ASP A 127 -3.46 10.30 -11.20
CA ASP A 127 -2.02 10.21 -11.50
C ASP A 127 -1.67 11.11 -12.71
N ALA A 128 -2.49 11.11 -13.77
CA ALA A 128 -2.34 12.02 -14.91
C ALA A 128 -2.43 13.51 -14.52
N LEU A 129 -3.37 13.88 -13.64
CA LEU A 129 -3.46 15.26 -13.13
C LEU A 129 -2.19 15.67 -12.36
N SER A 130 -1.61 14.75 -11.59
CA SER A 130 -0.39 15.01 -10.82
C SER A 130 0.86 15.15 -11.69
N ARG A 131 0.87 14.53 -12.87
CA ARG A 131 1.93 14.68 -13.87
C ARG A 131 1.87 16.00 -14.64
N GLY A 132 0.78 16.77 -14.51
CA GLY A 132 0.65 18.08 -15.15
C GLY A 132 0.68 18.02 -16.68
N GLU A 133 0.33 16.87 -17.26
CA GLU A 133 0.16 16.70 -18.70
C GLU A 133 -1.28 17.10 -19.05
N ASP A 134 -1.48 18.39 -19.28
CA ASP A 134 -2.72 18.92 -19.87
C ASP A 134 -2.78 18.55 -21.36
N ASP A 135 -2.89 17.26 -21.66
CA ASP A 135 -3.16 16.80 -23.02
C ASP A 135 -4.56 17.26 -23.41
N VAL A 136 -4.63 18.39 -24.13
CA VAL A 136 -5.87 18.97 -24.66
C VAL A 136 -6.69 17.92 -25.43
N GLY A 137 -6.02 16.96 -26.06
CA GLY A 137 -6.64 15.80 -26.73
C GLY A 137 -7.36 14.84 -25.77
N ALA A 138 -6.73 14.46 -24.66
CA ALA A 138 -7.31 13.60 -23.63
C ALA A 138 -8.52 14.28 -22.96
N ASN A 139 -8.40 15.58 -22.64
CA ASN A 139 -9.49 16.39 -22.10
C ASN A 139 -10.68 16.51 -23.06
N ARG A 140 -10.43 16.57 -24.38
CA ARG A 140 -11.49 16.58 -25.40
C ARG A 140 -12.23 15.25 -25.50
N LEU A 141 -11.50 14.13 -25.45
CA LEU A 141 -12.07 12.78 -25.46
C LEU A 141 -12.88 12.52 -24.18
N ALA A 142 -12.37 12.91 -23.02
CA ALA A 142 -13.08 12.83 -21.74
C ALA A 142 -14.39 13.62 -21.76
N ARG A 143 -14.38 14.88 -22.24
CA ARG A 143 -15.63 15.67 -22.37
C ARG A 143 -16.64 15.02 -23.31
N ARG A 144 -16.19 14.33 -24.37
CA ARG A 144 -17.09 13.59 -25.29
C ARG A 144 -17.67 12.35 -24.62
N SER A 145 -16.88 11.57 -23.88
CA SER A 145 -17.34 10.38 -23.17
C SER A 145 -18.31 10.75 -22.03
N PHE A 146 -18.03 11.79 -21.24
CA PHE A 146 -18.95 12.27 -20.21
C PHE A 146 -20.30 12.76 -20.78
N ARG A 147 -20.29 13.43 -21.94
CA ARG A 147 -21.55 13.80 -22.63
C ARG A 147 -22.33 12.58 -23.12
N ALA A 148 -21.64 11.53 -23.59
CA ALA A 148 -22.28 10.29 -24.00
C ALA A 148 -22.86 9.51 -22.81
N LYS A 149 -22.12 9.44 -21.69
CA LYS A 149 -22.59 8.84 -20.42
C LYS A 149 -23.86 9.53 -19.92
N ARG A 150 -23.88 10.87 -19.86
CA ARG A 150 -25.09 11.64 -19.48
C ARG A 150 -26.28 11.37 -20.39
N LYS A 151 -26.09 11.34 -21.72
CA LYS A 151 -27.17 11.00 -22.65
C LYS A 151 -27.72 9.58 -22.46
N ALA A 152 -26.86 8.64 -22.08
CA ALA A 152 -27.27 7.26 -21.78
C ALA A 152 -28.05 7.20 -20.46
N GLU A 153 -27.60 7.91 -19.43
CA GLU A 153 -28.33 8.05 -18.16
C GLU A 153 -29.70 8.71 -18.36
N ASP A 154 -29.77 9.82 -19.12
CA ASP A 154 -31.03 10.50 -19.47
C ASP A 154 -31.99 9.56 -20.24
N ALA A 155 -31.46 8.68 -21.10
CA ALA A 155 -32.25 7.71 -21.86
C ALA A 155 -32.82 6.59 -20.96
N LEU A 156 -32.02 6.10 -20.01
CA LEU A 156 -32.46 5.11 -19.02
C LEU A 156 -33.48 5.71 -18.05
N GLU A 157 -33.31 6.97 -17.65
CA GLU A 157 -34.29 7.68 -16.83
C GLU A 157 -35.63 7.89 -17.57
N ALA A 158 -35.57 8.19 -18.87
CA ALA A 158 -36.75 8.26 -19.72
C ALA A 158 -37.44 6.89 -19.87
N GLU A 159 -36.68 5.80 -19.95
CA GLU A 159 -37.20 4.44 -20.00
C GLU A 159 -37.84 4.01 -18.67
N ALA A 160 -37.21 4.35 -17.53
CA ALA A 160 -37.77 4.13 -16.19
C ALA A 160 -39.12 4.86 -16.02
N LYS A 161 -39.19 6.12 -16.49
CA LYS A 161 -40.44 6.91 -16.50
C LYS A 161 -41.51 6.30 -17.40
N ARG A 162 -41.14 5.74 -18.56
CA ARG A 162 -42.08 5.03 -19.46
C ARG A 162 -42.65 3.77 -18.82
N LEU A 163 -41.84 3.06 -18.04
CA LEU A 163 -42.24 1.84 -17.32
C LEU A 163 -42.97 2.13 -15.99
N GLY A 164 -43.08 3.40 -15.59
CA GLY A 164 -43.73 3.80 -14.34
C GLY A 164 -42.97 3.38 -13.07
N LEU A 165 -41.67 3.09 -13.21
CA LEU A 165 -40.82 2.67 -12.10
C LEU A 165 -40.27 3.91 -11.37
N ALA A 166 -40.39 3.94 -10.05
CA ALA A 166 -39.82 4.98 -9.19
C ALA A 166 -38.33 4.74 -8.86
N VAL A 167 -37.65 3.90 -9.64
CA VAL A 167 -36.29 3.42 -9.37
C VAL A 167 -35.41 3.66 -10.60
N GLU A 168 -34.19 4.13 -10.36
CA GLU A 168 -33.18 4.32 -11.42
C GLU A 168 -32.79 2.98 -12.05
N LEU A 169 -32.91 2.88 -13.38
CA LEU A 169 -32.47 1.71 -14.13
C LEU A 169 -30.96 1.79 -14.32
N LEU A 170 -30.24 0.83 -13.76
CA LEU A 170 -28.81 0.69 -14.03
C LEU A 170 -28.62 0.26 -15.48
N PRO A 171 -27.56 0.75 -16.16
CA PRO A 171 -27.22 0.27 -17.49
C PRO A 171 -27.08 -1.25 -17.43
N SER A 172 -27.77 -1.96 -18.35
CA SER A 172 -27.62 -3.40 -18.50
C SER A 172 -26.13 -3.67 -18.66
N ALA A 173 -25.53 -4.38 -17.71
CA ALA A 173 -24.10 -4.64 -17.69
C ALA A 173 -23.63 -5.01 -19.09
N CYS A 174 -22.68 -4.23 -19.63
CA CYS A 174 -22.06 -4.53 -20.92
C CYS A 174 -21.57 -5.99 -20.94
N PRO A 175 -21.67 -6.70 -22.08
CA PRO A 175 -21.20 -8.08 -22.21
C PRO A 175 -19.72 -8.26 -21.85
#